data_AF-A0A837DTI1-F1
#
_entry.id   AF-A0A837DTI1-F1
#
_cell.length_a   1.000
_cell.length_b   1.000
_cell.length_c   1.000
_cell.angle_alpha   90.00
_cell.angle_beta   90.00
_cell.angle_gamma   90.00
#
_symmetry.space_group_name_H-M   'P 1'
#
loop_
_entity.id
_entity.type
_entity.pdbx_description
1 polymer ?
#
loop_
_entity_poly.entity_id
_entity_poly.type
_entity_poly.pdbx_seq_one_letter_code
_entity_poly.pdbx_strand_id
1 'polypeptide(L)'
;MRAKGNESVYSEFEKLMQENRCQQAAELLREKKGTSALLRKMDYIISRMDREDEQTFLSEFPEDCSTLILLQLLFRYEGEQRKDGRTFKFTQHNLMKVHYETPEESEKCQSRLTEEKVKEVGKMIRSKLSEKLRNRLGKVYIEPSMKNYALPLAENTSQGGFGVLSKGSRIPIEEGKKLRAFTYWEKVNDIDLSVFALTEDGNRREFSWRTMSRHQSGAITYSGDVTSGYLGGSKYFDINLPEFKARYSEYRYLIFCDNVYSGKNFNECFCKAGYMLRDWDDSGQVYEPKTVKSAYLVNCEGTFAYLFGIDLFTNEFVWLNVAKNSKSRVAGDTNLSFLTDYFHLTDVMNMYDFFSMMAEKIVEDPMKADVVVTDHEVKCTEESQIIREYDFEKIRMLMEDAK
;
A
#
# COMPACT_ATOMS: atom_id res chain seq x y z
N MET A 1 -38.84 -6.70 25.83
CA MET A 1 -37.75 -6.05 26.57
C MET A 1 -36.86 -7.14 27.15
N ARG A 2 -35.57 -7.20 26.79
CA ARG A 2 -34.65 -8.20 27.38
C ARG A 2 -34.32 -7.74 28.80
N ALA A 3 -34.84 -8.44 29.79
CA ALA A 3 -34.68 -8.14 31.22
C ALA A 3 -33.29 -8.53 31.79
N LYS A 4 -32.44 -9.16 30.97
CA LYS A 4 -31.01 -9.34 31.26
C LYS A 4 -30.23 -8.42 30.32
N GLY A 5 -29.39 -7.57 30.88
CA GLY A 5 -28.45 -6.75 30.10
C GLY A 5 -27.62 -7.62 29.15
N ASN A 6 -27.02 -7.01 28.14
CA ASN A 6 -26.14 -7.74 27.23
C ASN A 6 -24.89 -8.21 28.01
N GLU A 7 -24.84 -9.46 28.45
CA GLU A 7 -23.69 -10.06 29.19
C GLU A 7 -22.51 -10.43 28.28
N SER A 8 -22.42 -9.81 27.09
CA SER A 8 -21.27 -10.05 26.22
C SER A 8 -20.00 -9.44 26.81
N VAL A 9 -18.85 -10.08 26.55
CA VAL A 9 -17.51 -9.56 26.91
C VAL A 9 -17.32 -8.10 26.45
N TYR A 10 -17.86 -7.73 25.28
CA TYR A 10 -17.77 -6.35 24.80
C TYR A 10 -18.60 -5.38 25.65
N SER A 11 -19.76 -5.80 26.16
CA SER A 11 -20.56 -4.95 27.04
C SER A 11 -19.90 -4.75 28.39
N GLU A 12 -19.25 -5.79 28.92
CA GLU A 12 -18.47 -5.69 30.15
C GLU A 12 -17.22 -4.83 29.95
N PHE A 13 -16.53 -4.99 28.82
CA PHE A 13 -15.43 -4.11 28.40
C PHE A 13 -15.86 -2.64 28.37
N GLU A 14 -16.97 -2.31 27.68
CA GLU A 14 -17.45 -0.92 27.62
C GLU A 14 -17.84 -0.39 29.00
N LYS A 15 -18.38 -1.24 29.88
CA LYS A 15 -18.66 -0.85 31.28
C LYS A 15 -17.38 -0.49 32.02
N LEU A 16 -16.34 -1.32 31.94
CA LEU A 16 -15.04 -1.03 32.56
C LEU A 16 -14.39 0.23 32.00
N MET A 17 -14.48 0.45 30.68
CA MET A 17 -14.00 1.67 30.02
C MET A 17 -14.76 2.92 30.50
N GLN A 18 -16.06 2.84 30.75
CA GLN A 18 -16.87 3.94 31.30
C GLN A 18 -16.56 4.22 32.78
N GLU A 19 -16.16 3.20 33.54
CA GLU A 19 -15.73 3.30 34.93
C GLU A 19 -14.26 3.76 35.08
N ASN A 20 -13.58 4.11 33.98
CA ASN A 20 -12.13 4.42 33.92
C ASN A 20 -11.24 3.28 34.45
N ARG A 21 -11.68 2.03 34.36
CA ARG A 21 -10.93 0.83 34.75
C ARG A 21 -10.21 0.23 33.53
N CYS A 22 -9.39 1.05 32.87
CA CYS A 22 -8.79 0.76 31.57
C CYS A 22 -7.91 -0.50 31.58
N GLN A 23 -7.10 -0.70 32.62
CA GLN A 23 -6.24 -1.87 32.76
C GLN A 23 -7.05 -3.17 32.81
N GLN A 24 -8.10 -3.20 33.62
CA GLN A 24 -8.98 -4.36 33.76
C GLN A 24 -9.77 -4.61 32.47
N ALA A 25 -10.15 -3.56 31.75
CA ALA A 25 -10.78 -3.67 30.44
C ALA A 25 -9.83 -4.33 29.40
N ALA A 26 -8.55 -3.95 29.42
CA ALA A 26 -7.53 -4.54 28.56
C ALA A 26 -7.29 -6.03 28.89
N GLU A 27 -7.15 -6.36 30.18
CA GLU A 27 -7.02 -7.74 30.67
C GLU A 27 -8.22 -8.60 30.24
N LEU A 28 -9.44 -8.10 30.43
CA LEU A 28 -10.67 -8.79 30.05
C LEU A 28 -10.68 -9.12 28.54
N LEU A 29 -10.32 -8.17 27.68
CA LEU A 29 -10.25 -8.41 26.24
C LEU A 29 -9.18 -9.43 25.90
N ARG A 30 -7.98 -9.32 26.50
CA ARG A 30 -6.87 -10.25 26.28
C ARG A 30 -7.28 -11.67 26.65
N GLU A 31 -7.83 -11.87 27.84
CA GLU A 31 -8.18 -13.21 28.35
C GLU A 31 -9.37 -13.84 27.63
N LYS A 32 -10.42 -13.06 27.34
CA LYS A 32 -11.69 -13.61 26.82
C LYS A 32 -11.82 -13.55 25.30
N LYS A 33 -11.03 -12.71 24.61
CA LYS A 33 -11.07 -12.52 23.15
C LYS A 33 -9.71 -12.65 22.47
N GLY A 34 -8.63 -12.73 23.22
CA GLY A 34 -7.27 -12.89 22.72
C GLY A 34 -6.58 -11.55 22.40
N THR A 35 -5.27 -11.60 22.29
CA THR A 35 -4.38 -10.46 22.02
C THR A 35 -4.79 -9.64 20.79
N SER A 36 -5.21 -10.31 19.71
CA SER A 36 -5.68 -9.61 18.50
C SER A 36 -6.87 -8.67 18.74
N ALA A 37 -7.77 -8.99 19.68
CA ALA A 37 -8.92 -8.14 19.99
C ALA A 37 -8.52 -6.92 20.83
N LEU A 38 -7.61 -7.11 21.79
CA LEU A 38 -7.00 -6.05 22.57
C LEU A 38 -6.29 -5.03 21.67
N LEU A 39 -5.40 -5.52 20.79
CA LEU A 39 -4.57 -4.67 19.94
C LEU A 39 -5.38 -3.79 18.97
N ARG A 40 -6.52 -4.29 18.48
CA ARG A 40 -7.43 -3.50 17.63
C ARG A 40 -8.15 -2.37 18.37
N LYS A 41 -8.13 -2.38 19.72
CA LYS A 41 -8.78 -1.38 20.59
C LYS A 41 -7.78 -0.47 21.31
N MET A 42 -6.48 -0.55 21.01
CA MET A 42 -5.43 0.22 21.69
C MET A 42 -5.72 1.71 21.78
N ASP A 43 -6.04 2.38 20.67
CA ASP A 43 -6.37 3.81 20.69
C ASP A 43 -7.49 4.16 21.67
N TYR A 44 -8.52 3.31 21.76
CA TYR A 44 -9.66 3.54 22.65
C TYR A 44 -9.29 3.37 24.13
N ILE A 45 -8.40 2.42 24.42
CA ILE A 45 -7.91 2.11 25.76
C ILE A 45 -6.90 3.17 26.22
N ILE A 46 -5.83 3.38 25.45
CA ILE A 46 -4.72 4.28 25.78
C ILE A 46 -5.19 5.74 25.89
N SER A 47 -6.20 6.15 25.11
CA SER A 47 -6.73 7.52 25.18
C SER A 47 -7.40 7.85 26.52
N ARG A 48 -7.70 6.84 27.35
CA ARG A 48 -8.35 6.97 28.67
C ARG A 48 -7.44 6.57 29.82
N MET A 49 -6.20 6.19 29.54
CA MET A 49 -5.19 5.90 30.55
C MET A 49 -4.48 7.19 30.95
N ASP A 50 -4.21 7.31 32.25
CA ASP A 50 -3.21 8.27 32.73
C ASP A 50 -1.79 7.76 32.40
N ARG A 51 -0.78 8.52 32.81
CA ARG A 51 0.61 8.21 32.47
C ARG A 51 1.12 6.93 33.15
N GLU A 52 0.66 6.63 34.36
CA GLU A 52 1.10 5.45 35.11
C GLU A 52 0.47 4.18 34.54
N ASP A 53 -0.84 4.22 34.25
CA ASP A 53 -1.57 3.16 33.57
C ASP A 53 -1.00 2.88 32.18
N GLU A 54 -0.68 3.93 31.41
CA GLU A 54 -0.10 3.79 30.07
C GLU A 54 1.28 3.11 30.12
N GLN A 55 2.17 3.54 31.01
CA GLN A 55 3.48 2.91 31.16
C GLN A 55 3.36 1.45 31.58
N THR A 56 2.42 1.15 32.49
CA THR A 56 2.11 -0.23 32.89
C THR A 56 1.64 -1.05 31.69
N PHE A 57 0.66 -0.54 30.93
CA PHE A 57 0.14 -1.19 29.73
C PHE A 57 1.22 -1.47 28.68
N LEU A 58 2.13 -0.52 28.44
CA LEU A 58 3.23 -0.68 27.49
C LEU A 58 4.29 -1.67 28.01
N SER A 59 4.53 -1.72 29.32
CA SER A 59 5.46 -2.68 29.93
C SER A 59 4.92 -4.12 29.91
N GLU A 60 3.61 -4.29 30.08
CA GLU A 60 2.91 -5.58 30.07
C GLU A 60 2.39 -5.97 28.68
N PHE A 61 2.93 -5.33 27.63
CA PHE A 61 2.49 -5.57 26.27
C PHE A 61 2.61 -7.06 25.91
N PRO A 62 1.58 -7.70 25.32
CA PRO A 62 1.55 -9.15 25.20
C PRO A 62 2.70 -9.72 24.36
N GLU A 63 3.33 -10.79 24.85
CA GLU A 63 4.44 -11.44 24.12
C GLU A 63 3.96 -12.33 22.96
N ASP A 64 2.71 -12.78 23.02
CA ASP A 64 2.07 -13.67 22.04
C ASP A 64 1.48 -12.93 20.82
N CYS A 65 1.85 -11.66 20.62
CA CYS A 65 1.43 -10.89 19.45
C CYS A 65 2.00 -11.48 18.16
N SER A 66 1.17 -11.67 17.13
CA SER A 66 1.70 -12.10 15.83
C SER A 66 2.51 -11.00 15.16
N THR A 67 3.58 -11.39 14.45
CA THR A 67 4.44 -10.45 13.71
C THR A 67 3.63 -9.62 12.71
N LEU A 68 2.65 -10.24 12.03
CA LEU A 68 1.77 -9.54 11.09
C LEU A 68 0.98 -8.40 11.76
N ILE A 69 0.46 -8.62 12.97
CA ILE A 69 -0.29 -7.57 13.68
C ILE A 69 0.66 -6.48 14.17
N LEU A 70 1.85 -6.82 14.67
CA LEU A 70 2.87 -5.83 15.05
C LEU A 70 3.25 -4.94 13.87
N LEU A 71 3.46 -5.52 12.68
CA LEU A 71 3.71 -4.75 11.46
C LEU A 71 2.53 -3.83 11.12
N GLN A 72 1.29 -4.34 11.15
CA GLN A 72 0.10 -3.51 10.89
C GLN A 72 -0.05 -2.35 11.88
N LEU A 73 0.28 -2.57 13.17
CA LEU A 73 0.29 -1.52 14.18
C LEU A 73 1.44 -0.53 13.94
N LEU A 74 2.64 -1.01 13.58
CA LEU A 74 3.78 -0.15 13.26
C LEU A 74 3.41 0.84 12.16
N PHE A 75 2.81 0.36 11.06
CA PHE A 75 2.32 1.21 9.98
C PHE A 75 1.23 2.20 10.40
N ARG A 76 0.44 1.88 11.43
CA ARG A 76 -0.57 2.80 11.99
C ARG A 76 0.07 3.92 12.82
N TYR A 77 1.03 3.58 13.68
CA TYR A 77 1.60 4.51 14.67
C TYR A 77 2.80 5.30 14.14
N GLU A 78 3.60 4.73 13.25
CA GLU A 78 4.76 5.41 12.65
C GLU A 78 4.50 5.86 11.20
N GLY A 79 3.36 5.49 10.62
CA GLY A 79 2.94 6.00 9.32
C GLY A 79 2.60 7.49 9.36
N GLU A 80 2.63 8.10 8.17
CA GLU A 80 2.33 9.52 8.02
C GLU A 80 0.91 9.84 8.53
N GLN A 81 0.83 10.77 9.49
CA GLN A 81 -0.44 11.20 10.06
C GLN A 81 -1.09 12.26 9.16
N ARG A 82 -2.32 11.99 8.75
CA ARG A 82 -3.09 12.90 7.90
C ARG A 82 -3.58 14.13 8.66
N LYS A 83 -3.58 15.27 7.98
CA LYS A 83 -4.15 16.53 8.49
C LYS A 83 -5.68 16.54 8.43
N ASP A 84 -6.28 15.90 7.42
CA ASP A 84 -7.71 16.00 7.11
C ASP A 84 -8.57 14.87 7.70
N GLY A 85 -8.25 14.42 8.91
CA GLY A 85 -9.00 13.37 9.61
C GLY A 85 -8.62 11.95 9.22
N ARG A 86 -9.28 10.97 9.88
CA ARG A 86 -8.95 9.54 9.74
C ARG A 86 -9.52 8.94 8.47
N THR A 87 -8.80 7.96 7.93
CA THR A 87 -9.24 7.17 6.78
C THR A 87 -9.30 5.70 7.15
N PHE A 88 -10.45 5.07 6.96
CA PHE A 88 -10.66 3.65 7.26
C PHE A 88 -10.68 2.85 5.97
N LYS A 89 -9.75 1.92 5.84
CA LYS A 89 -9.59 1.03 4.68
C LYS A 89 -10.02 -0.37 5.06
N PHE A 90 -10.88 -0.99 4.25
CA PHE A 90 -11.32 -2.37 4.45
C PHE A 90 -11.59 -3.05 3.12
N THR A 91 -11.55 -4.37 3.11
CA THR A 91 -11.77 -5.16 1.91
C THR A 91 -13.13 -5.85 1.97
N GLN A 92 -13.88 -5.80 0.88
CA GLN A 92 -15.10 -6.59 0.71
C GLN A 92 -15.07 -7.24 -0.68
N HIS A 93 -15.16 -8.57 -0.72
CA HIS A 93 -15.08 -9.36 -1.97
C HIS A 93 -13.84 -8.98 -2.83
N ASN A 94 -12.66 -8.88 -2.20
CA ASN A 94 -11.40 -8.47 -2.85
C ASN A 94 -11.42 -7.06 -3.48
N LEU A 95 -12.37 -6.21 -3.08
CA LEU A 95 -12.45 -4.81 -3.48
C LEU A 95 -12.19 -3.89 -2.29
N MET A 96 -11.36 -2.88 -2.51
CA MET A 96 -11.05 -1.86 -1.50
C MET A 96 -12.24 -0.93 -1.26
N LYS A 97 -12.66 -0.81 -0.02
CA LYS A 97 -13.57 0.21 0.48
C LYS A 97 -12.82 1.19 1.38
N VAL A 98 -13.22 2.45 1.25
CA VAL A 98 -12.60 3.55 1.97
C VAL A 98 -13.73 4.37 2.55
N HIS A 99 -13.68 4.60 3.86
CA HIS A 99 -14.51 5.55 4.57
C HIS A 99 -13.63 6.68 5.07
N TYR A 100 -14.01 7.91 4.76
CA TYR A 100 -13.35 9.10 5.26
C TYR A 100 -14.13 9.59 6.47
N GLU A 101 -13.42 9.85 7.55
CA GLU A 101 -14.02 10.45 8.75
C GLU A 101 -14.73 11.75 8.39
N THR A 102 -16.00 11.84 8.75
CA THR A 102 -16.78 13.07 8.58
C THR A 102 -16.48 14.07 9.69
N PRO A 103 -16.76 15.38 9.52
CA PRO A 103 -16.62 16.36 10.59
C PRO A 103 -17.38 15.97 11.87
N GLU A 104 -18.60 15.44 11.74
CA GLU A 104 -19.41 14.97 12.87
C GLU A 104 -18.76 13.78 13.60
N GLU A 105 -18.20 12.82 12.85
CA GLU A 105 -17.48 11.67 13.43
C GLU A 105 -16.21 12.12 14.14
N SER A 106 -15.50 13.11 13.58
CA SER A 106 -14.29 13.69 14.15
C SER A 106 -14.57 14.39 15.49
N GLU A 107 -15.61 15.22 15.56
CA GLU A 107 -16.01 15.93 16.78
C GLU A 107 -16.40 14.98 17.92
N LYS A 108 -17.02 13.84 17.58
CA LYS A 108 -17.41 12.80 18.55
C LYS A 108 -16.26 11.88 18.95
N CYS A 109 -15.11 11.96 18.28
CA CYS A 109 -14.00 11.05 18.53
C CYS A 109 -13.28 11.37 19.85
N GLN A 110 -13.48 10.51 20.84
CA GLN A 110 -12.84 10.58 22.15
C GLN A 110 -11.65 9.62 22.29
N SER A 111 -11.08 9.14 21.19
CA SER A 111 -9.98 8.16 21.20
C SER A 111 -8.76 8.62 20.41
N ARG A 112 -8.61 9.93 20.19
CA ARG A 112 -7.40 10.51 19.61
C ARG A 112 -6.28 10.46 20.64
N LEU A 113 -5.12 9.98 20.22
CA LEU A 113 -3.90 9.99 21.01
C LEU A 113 -3.10 11.26 20.70
N THR A 114 -2.31 11.72 21.67
CA THR A 114 -1.37 12.83 21.44
C THR A 114 -0.19 12.36 20.60
N GLU A 115 0.50 13.27 19.93
CA GLU A 115 1.70 12.91 19.14
C GLU A 115 2.78 12.23 19.98
N GLU A 116 2.94 12.62 21.24
CA GLU A 116 3.86 11.98 22.20
C GLU A 116 3.47 10.52 22.43
N LYS A 117 2.21 10.24 22.76
CA LYS A 117 1.71 8.87 22.96
C LYS A 117 1.86 8.02 21.69
N VAL A 118 1.55 8.58 20.52
CA VAL A 118 1.72 7.88 19.23
C VAL A 118 3.18 7.47 19.02
N LYS A 119 4.15 8.36 19.29
CA LYS A 119 5.58 8.07 19.18
C LYS A 119 6.05 7.04 20.21
N GLU A 120 5.58 7.12 21.45
CA GLU A 120 5.93 6.14 22.49
C GLU A 120 5.44 4.73 22.14
N VAL A 121 4.17 4.61 21.72
CA VAL A 121 3.58 3.34 21.28
C VAL A 121 4.29 2.79 20.05
N GLY A 122 4.60 3.64 19.05
CA GLY A 122 5.35 3.25 17.86
C GLY A 122 6.72 2.67 18.19
N LYS A 123 7.49 3.37 19.04
CA LYS A 123 8.81 2.91 19.52
C LYS A 123 8.73 1.57 20.24
N MET A 124 7.73 1.39 21.11
CA MET A 124 7.50 0.13 21.80
C MET A 124 7.21 -1.00 20.81
N ILE A 125 6.31 -0.80 19.85
CA ILE A 125 5.98 -1.80 18.81
C ILE A 125 7.24 -2.18 18.01
N ARG A 126 8.05 -1.19 17.60
CA ARG A 126 9.30 -1.43 16.87
C ARG A 126 10.31 -2.24 17.68
N SER A 127 10.42 -1.97 18.98
CA SER A 127 11.27 -2.75 19.90
C SER A 127 10.80 -4.20 19.98
N LYS A 128 9.50 -4.42 20.20
CA LYS A 128 8.91 -5.76 20.28
C LYS A 128 9.04 -6.54 18.98
N LEU A 129 8.86 -5.87 17.84
CA LEU A 129 9.08 -6.47 16.53
C LEU A 129 10.54 -6.91 16.35
N SER A 130 11.49 -6.05 16.73
CA SER A 130 12.93 -6.36 16.64
C SER A 130 13.31 -7.54 17.54
N GLU A 131 12.83 -7.57 18.78
CA GLU A 131 13.05 -8.68 19.73
C GLU A 131 12.51 -10.01 19.19
N LYS A 132 11.29 -9.98 18.64
CA LYS A 132 10.60 -11.16 18.12
C LYS A 132 11.24 -11.71 16.83
N LEU A 133 11.78 -10.83 15.99
CA LEU A 133 12.38 -11.21 14.71
C LEU A 133 13.85 -11.63 14.82
N ARG A 134 14.55 -11.16 15.85
CA ARG A 134 15.99 -11.34 16.02
C ARG A 134 16.46 -12.78 15.82
N ASN A 135 17.52 -12.94 15.03
CA ASN A 135 18.23 -14.20 14.77
C ASN A 135 17.33 -15.34 14.25
N ARG A 136 16.20 -15.02 13.61
CA ARG A 136 15.35 -16.03 12.94
C ARG A 136 15.98 -16.56 11.65
N LEU A 137 16.95 -15.83 11.09
CA LEU A 137 17.75 -16.22 9.93
C LEU A 137 19.23 -16.23 10.33
N GLY A 138 20.05 -17.03 9.63
CA GLY A 138 21.50 -17.08 9.85
C GLY A 138 22.21 -15.85 9.26
N LYS A 139 23.22 -16.09 8.42
CA LYS A 139 23.91 -15.05 7.66
C LYS A 139 23.04 -14.60 6.50
N VAL A 140 22.74 -13.31 6.43
CA VAL A 140 21.87 -12.76 5.38
C VAL A 140 22.63 -11.75 4.54
N TYR A 141 22.61 -11.93 3.23
CA TYR A 141 22.91 -10.85 2.29
C TYR A 141 21.61 -10.15 1.94
N ILE A 142 21.61 -8.82 2.03
CA ILE A 142 20.46 -7.99 1.70
C ILE A 142 20.92 -6.93 0.73
N GLU A 143 20.40 -6.96 -0.49
CA GLU A 143 20.70 -5.97 -1.51
C GLU A 143 20.24 -4.57 -1.03
N PRO A 144 21.06 -3.51 -1.12
CA PRO A 144 20.66 -2.15 -0.75
C PRO A 144 19.36 -1.65 -1.40
N SER A 145 19.05 -2.08 -2.63
CA SER A 145 17.79 -1.74 -3.31
C SER A 145 16.54 -2.31 -2.62
N MET A 146 16.68 -3.29 -1.71
CA MET A 146 15.58 -3.82 -0.90
C MET A 146 14.89 -2.76 -0.04
N LYS A 147 15.51 -1.59 0.15
CA LYS A 147 14.87 -0.42 0.78
C LYS A 147 13.67 0.10 0.01
N ASN A 148 13.64 -0.14 -1.30
CA ASN A 148 12.60 0.35 -2.18
C ASN A 148 11.37 -0.57 -2.20
N TYR A 149 11.45 -1.77 -1.62
CA TYR A 149 10.38 -2.77 -1.72
C TYR A 149 9.59 -2.85 -0.41
N ALA A 150 8.28 -2.69 -0.53
CA ALA A 150 7.36 -2.79 0.59
C ALA A 150 7.08 -4.26 0.96
N LEU A 151 6.64 -4.46 2.20
CA LEU A 151 6.22 -5.78 2.67
C LEU A 151 4.81 -6.15 2.14
N PRO A 152 4.57 -7.41 1.71
CA PRO A 152 3.28 -7.86 1.16
C PRO A 152 2.21 -8.08 2.27
N LEU A 153 1.76 -7.00 2.92
CA LEU A 153 0.86 -7.08 4.09
C LEU A 153 -0.63 -7.09 3.75
N ALA A 154 -1.04 -6.52 2.61
CA ALA A 154 -2.45 -6.24 2.31
C ALA A 154 -2.79 -6.48 0.83
N GLU A 155 -2.38 -7.62 0.27
CA GLU A 155 -2.47 -7.92 -1.17
C GLU A 155 -3.84 -8.43 -1.67
N ASN A 156 -4.86 -8.49 -0.80
CA ASN A 156 -6.20 -9.03 -1.12
C ASN A 156 -6.95 -8.30 -2.24
N THR A 157 -6.53 -7.08 -2.57
CA THR A 157 -7.15 -6.26 -3.65
C THR A 157 -6.25 -6.13 -4.88
N SER A 158 -5.07 -6.75 -4.83
CA SER A 158 -4.06 -6.69 -5.87
C SER A 158 -4.22 -7.83 -6.87
N GLN A 159 -3.79 -7.55 -8.09
CA GLN A 159 -3.95 -8.41 -9.24
C GLN A 159 -2.62 -9.06 -9.64
N GLY A 160 -2.65 -10.29 -10.16
CA GLY A 160 -1.45 -11.04 -10.53
C GLY A 160 -0.96 -10.76 -11.96
N GLY A 161 0.34 -10.92 -12.19
CA GLY A 161 0.97 -10.68 -13.48
C GLY A 161 2.50 -10.64 -13.44
N PHE A 162 3.09 -10.28 -14.57
CA PHE A 162 4.53 -10.08 -14.70
C PHE A 162 4.95 -8.76 -14.04
N GLY A 163 6.02 -8.79 -13.24
CA GLY A 163 6.55 -7.60 -12.58
C GLY A 163 5.58 -6.96 -11.57
N VAL A 164 4.75 -7.77 -10.91
CA VAL A 164 3.87 -7.32 -9.83
C VAL A 164 4.67 -7.21 -8.53
N LEU A 165 4.52 -6.09 -7.83
CA LEU A 165 5.22 -5.79 -6.59
C LEU A 165 4.23 -5.66 -5.41
N SER A 166 4.76 -5.61 -4.19
CA SER A 166 3.95 -5.29 -3.00
C SER A 166 3.48 -3.85 -3.06
N LYS A 167 2.28 -3.56 -2.56
CA LYS A 167 1.76 -2.18 -2.48
C LYS A 167 2.70 -1.24 -1.73
N GLY A 168 2.97 -0.10 -2.34
CA GLY A 168 3.89 0.91 -1.82
C GLY A 168 5.36 0.68 -2.17
N SER A 169 5.70 -0.40 -2.88
CA SER A 169 7.04 -0.55 -3.44
C SER A 169 7.32 0.58 -4.43
N ARG A 170 8.54 1.11 -4.37
CA ARG A 170 9.02 2.25 -5.11
C ARG A 170 10.08 1.79 -6.09
N ILE A 171 10.12 2.37 -7.29
CA ILE A 171 11.15 2.05 -8.28
C ILE A 171 11.65 3.37 -8.86
N PRO A 172 12.97 3.66 -8.80
CA PRO A 172 13.53 4.84 -9.42
C PRO A 172 13.24 4.86 -10.93
N ILE A 173 12.77 6.01 -11.42
CA ILE A 173 12.65 6.25 -12.86
C ILE A 173 13.98 6.84 -13.32
N GLU A 174 14.71 6.08 -14.13
CA GLU A 174 16.03 6.47 -14.66
C GLU A 174 15.97 7.81 -15.41
N GLU A 175 17.03 8.62 -15.26
CA GLU A 175 17.19 9.85 -16.05
C GLU A 175 17.26 9.54 -17.54
N GLY A 176 16.73 10.44 -18.39
CA GLY A 176 16.63 10.20 -19.83
C GLY A 176 15.48 9.27 -20.24
N LYS A 177 14.76 8.69 -19.28
CA LYS A 177 13.57 7.88 -19.55
C LYS A 177 12.28 8.67 -19.39
N LYS A 178 11.26 8.27 -20.14
CA LYS A 178 9.85 8.57 -19.92
C LYS A 178 9.12 7.31 -19.47
N LEU A 179 8.07 7.49 -18.67
CA LEU A 179 7.19 6.40 -18.27
C LEU A 179 6.02 6.32 -19.24
N ARG A 180 5.81 5.15 -19.87
CA ARG A 180 4.60 4.85 -20.65
C ARG A 180 3.68 3.95 -19.84
N ALA A 181 2.61 4.50 -19.27
CA ALA A 181 1.52 3.72 -18.70
C ALA A 181 0.62 3.22 -19.83
N PHE A 182 0.21 1.96 -19.81
CA PHE A 182 -0.66 1.43 -20.85
C PHE A 182 -1.76 0.53 -20.30
N THR A 183 -2.85 0.45 -21.07
CA THR A 183 -3.91 -0.53 -20.90
C THR A 183 -4.26 -1.16 -22.24
N TYR A 184 -4.56 -2.46 -22.25
CA TYR A 184 -5.01 -3.23 -23.40
C TYR A 184 -6.24 -4.03 -23.03
N TRP A 185 -7.23 -4.12 -23.91
CA TRP A 185 -8.45 -4.86 -23.64
C TRP A 185 -9.03 -5.63 -24.82
N GLU A 186 -9.84 -6.64 -24.47
CA GLU A 186 -10.71 -7.38 -25.38
C GLU A 186 -12.03 -7.73 -24.68
N LYS A 187 -13.03 -8.16 -25.46
CA LYS A 187 -14.37 -8.61 -24.98
C LYS A 187 -15.17 -7.56 -24.21
N VAL A 188 -14.78 -6.30 -24.38
CA VAL A 188 -15.43 -5.10 -23.87
C VAL A 188 -15.09 -3.95 -24.81
N ASN A 189 -15.93 -2.92 -24.80
CA ASN A 189 -15.62 -1.66 -25.44
C ASN A 189 -15.38 -0.62 -24.35
N ASP A 190 -14.47 0.30 -24.65
CA ASP A 190 -14.33 1.54 -23.91
C ASP A 190 -13.81 1.35 -22.48
N ILE A 191 -12.54 0.93 -22.38
CA ILE A 191 -11.75 1.09 -21.15
C ILE A 191 -11.05 2.45 -21.25
N ASP A 192 -11.14 3.24 -20.18
CA ASP A 192 -10.44 4.50 -20.05
C ASP A 192 -9.24 4.35 -19.13
N LEU A 193 -8.06 4.63 -19.67
CA LEU A 193 -6.87 4.96 -18.89
C LEU A 193 -6.91 6.46 -18.58
N SER A 194 -6.68 6.83 -17.32
CA SER A 194 -6.62 8.22 -16.87
C SER A 194 -5.51 8.44 -15.85
N VAL A 195 -5.08 9.69 -15.70
CA VAL A 195 -4.07 10.13 -14.74
C VAL A 195 -4.62 11.26 -13.87
N PHE A 196 -4.34 11.24 -12.57
CA PHE A 196 -4.59 12.36 -11.67
C PHE A 196 -3.27 12.91 -11.16
N ALA A 197 -3.11 14.22 -11.24
CA ALA A 197 -2.08 14.91 -10.48
C ALA A 197 -2.66 15.36 -9.14
N LEU A 198 -1.94 15.10 -8.06
CA LEU A 198 -2.30 15.46 -6.68
C LEU A 198 -1.23 16.35 -6.09
N THR A 199 -1.64 17.41 -5.43
CA THR A 199 -0.80 18.21 -4.53
C THR A 199 -0.68 17.51 -3.17
N GLU A 200 0.23 17.98 -2.31
CA GLU A 200 0.33 17.46 -0.93
C GLU A 200 -0.90 17.78 -0.08
N ASP A 201 -1.59 18.90 -0.37
CA ASP A 201 -2.82 19.33 0.33
C ASP A 201 -4.11 18.71 -0.24
N GLY A 202 -3.99 17.73 -1.15
CA GLY A 202 -5.12 16.96 -1.67
C GLY A 202 -5.90 17.62 -2.81
N ASN A 203 -5.50 18.81 -3.27
CA ASN A 203 -5.98 19.36 -4.53
C ASN A 203 -5.58 18.45 -5.70
N ARG A 204 -6.43 18.42 -6.74
CA ARG A 204 -6.26 17.48 -7.84
C ARG A 204 -6.53 18.06 -9.21
N ARG A 205 -5.92 17.46 -10.22
CA ARG A 205 -6.20 17.70 -11.63
C ARG A 205 -6.27 16.40 -12.40
N GLU A 206 -7.25 16.32 -13.28
CA GLU A 206 -7.48 15.15 -14.13
C GLU A 206 -6.83 15.32 -15.51
N PHE A 207 -6.20 14.25 -15.97
CA PHE A 207 -5.71 14.04 -17.33
C PHE A 207 -6.38 12.77 -17.88
N SER A 208 -7.39 12.93 -18.73
CA SER A 208 -8.20 11.86 -19.29
C SER A 208 -8.63 12.20 -20.71
N TRP A 209 -9.40 11.34 -21.38
CA TRP A 209 -9.98 11.65 -22.69
C TRP A 209 -10.74 12.99 -22.72
N ARG A 210 -11.40 13.37 -21.61
CA ARG A 210 -12.16 14.62 -21.48
C ARG A 210 -11.27 15.86 -21.52
N THR A 211 -10.08 15.77 -20.93
CA THR A 211 -9.17 16.92 -20.78
C THR A 211 -8.05 16.93 -21.80
N MET A 212 -7.67 15.76 -22.35
CA MET A 212 -6.49 15.57 -23.19
C MET A 212 -6.76 15.47 -24.69
N SER A 213 -8.00 15.24 -25.13
CA SER A 213 -8.34 15.03 -26.56
C SER A 213 -7.84 16.12 -27.51
N ARG A 214 -7.58 17.34 -27.02
CA ARG A 214 -7.00 18.47 -27.78
C ARG A 214 -5.84 19.18 -27.06
N HIS A 215 -5.32 18.61 -25.98
CA HIS A 215 -4.34 19.27 -25.11
C HIS A 215 -3.12 18.35 -24.87
N GLN A 216 -2.39 18.07 -25.94
CA GLN A 216 -1.14 17.30 -25.89
C GLN A 216 0.03 18.20 -25.48
N SER A 217 1.03 17.64 -24.82
CA SER A 217 2.27 18.34 -24.47
C SER A 217 3.45 17.37 -24.37
N GLY A 218 4.69 17.87 -24.45
CA GLY A 218 5.87 17.03 -24.22
C GLY A 218 5.93 16.47 -22.78
N ALA A 219 5.38 17.21 -21.81
CA ALA A 219 5.23 16.78 -20.41
C ALA A 219 4.34 15.54 -20.23
N ILE A 220 3.20 15.50 -20.93
CA ILE A 220 2.23 14.42 -20.87
C ILE A 220 1.56 14.25 -22.22
N THR A 221 1.68 13.04 -22.79
CA THR A 221 1.08 12.66 -24.07
C THR A 221 0.08 11.54 -23.87
N TYR A 222 -1.12 11.70 -24.43
CA TYR A 222 -2.19 10.70 -24.43
C TYR A 222 -2.36 10.11 -25.82
N SER A 223 -2.39 8.78 -25.93
CA SER A 223 -2.52 8.06 -27.21
C SER A 223 -3.80 8.36 -28.00
N GLY A 224 -4.81 8.94 -27.35
CA GLY A 224 -6.12 9.19 -27.91
C GLY A 224 -7.20 8.26 -27.37
N ASP A 225 -8.45 8.64 -27.59
CA ASP A 225 -9.61 7.97 -27.04
C ASP A 225 -10.15 6.87 -27.96
N VAL A 226 -9.73 5.63 -27.70
CA VAL A 226 -10.27 4.43 -28.35
C VAL A 226 -11.48 3.92 -27.57
N THR A 227 -12.68 4.11 -28.12
CA THR A 227 -13.95 3.69 -27.50
C THR A 227 -14.45 2.32 -28.00
N SER A 228 -13.83 1.77 -29.05
CA SER A 228 -14.04 0.40 -29.54
C SER A 228 -13.00 -0.57 -28.95
N GLY A 229 -12.81 -1.76 -29.52
CA GLY A 229 -11.76 -2.68 -29.07
C GLY A 229 -12.25 -4.01 -28.50
N TYR A 230 -13.49 -4.42 -28.83
CA TYR A 230 -13.97 -5.77 -28.49
C TYR A 230 -13.00 -6.89 -28.93
N LEU A 231 -12.28 -6.70 -30.05
CA LEU A 231 -11.26 -7.63 -30.57
C LEU A 231 -9.82 -7.17 -30.30
N GLY A 232 -9.63 -6.17 -29.44
CA GLY A 232 -8.34 -5.55 -29.18
C GLY A 232 -8.45 -4.02 -29.23
N GLY A 233 -8.34 -3.38 -28.07
CA GLY A 233 -8.18 -1.94 -27.93
C GLY A 233 -7.02 -1.62 -26.99
N SER A 234 -6.43 -0.44 -27.13
CA SER A 234 -5.36 -0.01 -26.24
C SER A 234 -5.29 1.51 -26.12
N LYS A 235 -4.90 1.99 -24.94
CA LYS A 235 -4.61 3.38 -24.62
C LYS A 235 -3.29 3.45 -23.85
N TYR A 236 -2.55 4.54 -24.01
CA TYR A 236 -1.37 4.81 -23.21
C TYR A 236 -1.22 6.29 -22.86
N PHE A 237 -0.49 6.54 -21.77
CA PHE A 237 0.03 7.86 -21.38
C PHE A 237 1.55 7.81 -21.30
N ASP A 238 2.22 8.74 -21.94
CA ASP A 238 3.64 9.03 -21.71
C ASP A 238 3.79 10.20 -20.75
N ILE A 239 4.62 10.04 -19.73
CA ILE A 239 5.03 11.11 -18.81
C ILE A 239 6.53 11.37 -18.98
N ASN A 240 6.87 12.59 -19.39
CA ASN A 240 8.22 13.13 -19.29
C ASN A 240 8.32 13.90 -17.96
N LEU A 241 8.97 13.29 -16.96
CA LEU A 241 9.01 13.83 -15.60
C LEU A 241 9.63 15.24 -15.53
N PRO A 242 10.80 15.52 -16.12
CA PRO A 242 11.37 16.87 -16.15
C PRO A 242 10.40 17.94 -16.69
N GLU A 243 9.81 17.70 -17.86
CA GLU A 243 8.89 18.66 -18.47
C GLU A 243 7.58 18.79 -17.69
N PHE A 244 7.07 17.67 -17.14
CA PHE A 244 5.87 17.68 -16.32
C PHE A 244 6.07 18.57 -15.09
N LYS A 245 7.17 18.39 -14.36
CA LYS A 245 7.48 19.20 -13.17
C LYS A 245 7.69 20.67 -13.50
N ALA A 246 8.28 20.99 -14.65
CA ALA A 246 8.45 22.38 -15.09
C ALA A 246 7.10 23.06 -15.39
N ARG A 247 6.12 22.32 -15.90
CA ARG A 247 4.81 22.84 -16.29
C ARG A 247 3.77 22.82 -15.17
N TYR A 248 3.89 21.86 -14.27
CA TYR A 248 2.90 21.48 -13.27
C TYR A 248 3.56 21.34 -11.88
N SER A 249 4.37 22.33 -11.51
CA SER A 249 5.23 22.33 -10.32
C SER A 249 4.45 22.26 -9.00
N GLU A 250 3.16 22.57 -9.01
CA GLU A 250 2.29 22.51 -7.84
C GLU A 250 1.93 21.07 -7.41
N TYR A 251 2.02 20.10 -8.31
CA TYR A 251 1.64 18.72 -8.02
C TYR A 251 2.82 17.89 -7.53
N ARG A 252 2.53 17.03 -6.56
CA ARG A 252 3.48 16.13 -5.92
C ARG A 252 3.40 14.70 -6.48
N TYR A 253 2.19 14.22 -6.72
CA TYR A 253 1.96 12.84 -7.12
C TYR A 253 1.19 12.74 -8.44
N LEU A 254 1.49 11.72 -9.24
CA LEU A 254 0.62 11.25 -10.32
C LEU A 254 0.03 9.90 -9.94
N ILE A 255 -1.24 9.65 -10.29
CA ILE A 255 -1.92 8.37 -10.05
C ILE A 255 -2.65 7.94 -11.31
N PHE A 256 -2.38 6.72 -11.75
CA PHE A 256 -2.99 6.11 -12.92
C PHE A 256 -4.16 5.22 -12.50
N CYS A 257 -5.23 5.24 -13.28
CA CYS A 257 -6.38 4.36 -13.08
C CYS A 257 -6.97 3.90 -14.41
N ASP A 258 -7.58 2.73 -14.36
CA ASP A 258 -8.47 2.25 -15.41
C ASP A 258 -9.92 2.24 -14.91
N ASN A 259 -10.85 2.61 -15.79
CA ASN A 259 -12.27 2.41 -15.59
C ASN A 259 -12.93 1.81 -16.84
N VAL A 260 -13.95 0.97 -16.64
CA VAL A 260 -14.74 0.40 -17.74
C VAL A 260 -15.98 1.28 -17.97
N TYR A 261 -15.95 2.12 -19.00
CA TYR A 261 -17.02 3.08 -19.27
C TYR A 261 -18.35 2.38 -19.62
N SER A 262 -18.28 1.28 -20.36
CA SER A 262 -19.43 0.44 -20.72
C SER A 262 -20.12 -0.23 -19.53
N GLY A 263 -19.51 -0.19 -18.33
CA GLY A 263 -20.11 -0.65 -17.07
C GLY A 263 -20.00 -2.16 -16.82
N LYS A 264 -19.27 -2.89 -17.67
CA LYS A 264 -18.93 -4.30 -17.47
C LYS A 264 -17.83 -4.44 -16.42
N ASN A 265 -17.87 -5.49 -15.60
CA ASN A 265 -16.81 -5.73 -14.63
C ASN A 265 -15.53 -6.21 -15.33
N PHE A 266 -14.37 -5.88 -14.74
CA PHE A 266 -13.07 -6.32 -15.27
C PHE A 266 -12.95 -7.84 -15.39
N ASN A 267 -13.50 -8.60 -14.44
CA ASN A 267 -13.49 -10.07 -14.47
C ASN A 267 -14.36 -10.71 -15.57
N GLU A 268 -15.18 -9.93 -16.26
CA GLU A 268 -16.00 -10.41 -17.37
C GLU A 268 -15.39 -10.04 -18.75
N CYS A 269 -14.27 -9.31 -18.76
CA CYS A 269 -13.53 -8.95 -19.96
C CYS A 269 -12.06 -9.36 -19.84
N PHE A 270 -11.26 -9.03 -20.84
CA PHE A 270 -9.81 -9.13 -20.74
C PHE A 270 -9.26 -7.71 -20.67
N CYS A 271 -8.54 -7.40 -19.59
CA CYS A 271 -7.87 -6.12 -19.41
C CYS A 271 -6.47 -6.34 -18.86
N LYS A 272 -5.45 -5.87 -19.57
CA LYS A 272 -4.07 -5.84 -19.11
C LYS A 272 -3.61 -4.41 -18.93
N ALA A 273 -3.07 -4.11 -17.77
CA ALA A 273 -2.47 -2.82 -17.47
C ALA A 273 -0.99 -3.00 -17.11
N GLY A 274 -0.20 -1.96 -17.32
CA GLY A 274 1.23 -2.02 -17.06
C GLY A 274 1.94 -0.73 -17.38
N TYR A 275 3.27 -0.77 -17.27
CA TYR A 275 4.11 0.34 -17.65
C TYR A 275 5.40 -0.10 -18.35
N MET A 276 5.93 0.82 -19.15
CA MET A 276 7.22 0.73 -19.79
C MET A 276 8.10 1.89 -19.35
N LEU A 277 9.41 1.67 -19.33
CA LEU A 277 10.40 2.75 -19.29
C LEU A 277 11.03 2.86 -20.69
N ARG A 278 10.84 4.01 -21.33
CA ARG A 278 11.29 4.27 -22.70
C ARG A 278 12.24 5.45 -22.72
N ASP A 279 13.10 5.53 -23.72
CA ASP A 279 13.87 6.76 -23.98
C ASP A 279 12.91 7.90 -24.39
N TRP A 280 13.33 9.15 -24.20
CA TRP A 280 12.52 10.32 -24.59
C TRP A 280 12.14 10.29 -26.07
N ASP A 281 13.16 10.09 -26.91
CA ASP A 281 12.99 9.82 -28.33
C ASP A 281 12.76 8.32 -28.51
N ASP A 282 11.50 7.97 -28.82
CA ASP A 282 11.13 6.57 -29.04
C ASP A 282 11.94 5.97 -30.19
N SER A 283 12.68 4.91 -29.90
CA SER A 283 13.07 3.94 -30.93
C SER A 283 11.94 2.91 -31.13
N GLY A 284 11.75 2.47 -32.37
CA GLY A 284 10.91 1.32 -32.74
C GLY A 284 9.39 1.48 -32.55
N GLN A 285 8.71 0.43 -32.08
CA GLN A 285 7.23 0.34 -32.13
C GLN A 285 6.55 1.02 -30.94
N VAL A 286 5.24 1.32 -31.05
CA VAL A 286 4.44 1.89 -29.95
C VAL A 286 4.48 1.00 -28.70
N TYR A 287 4.49 -0.32 -28.87
CA TYR A 287 4.66 -1.28 -27.79
C TYR A 287 5.93 -2.10 -28.04
N GLU A 288 6.91 -1.97 -27.16
CA GLU A 288 8.15 -2.74 -27.23
C GLU A 288 8.22 -3.68 -26.02
N PRO A 289 8.03 -5.00 -26.19
CA PRO A 289 7.98 -5.92 -25.06
C PRO A 289 9.22 -5.88 -24.15
N LYS A 290 10.38 -5.54 -24.71
CA LYS A 290 11.66 -5.44 -23.97
C LYS A 290 11.69 -4.26 -22.99
N THR A 291 10.86 -3.24 -23.18
CA THR A 291 10.80 -2.05 -22.32
C THR A 291 9.69 -2.16 -21.27
N VAL A 292 8.85 -3.21 -21.33
CA VAL A 292 7.84 -3.52 -20.33
C VAL A 292 8.51 -3.92 -19.03
N LYS A 293 8.22 -3.15 -17.96
CA LYS A 293 8.69 -3.45 -16.61
C LYS A 293 7.64 -4.19 -15.80
N SER A 294 6.36 -3.97 -16.09
CA SER A 294 5.25 -4.70 -15.48
C SER A 294 4.07 -4.79 -16.43
N ALA A 295 3.37 -5.92 -16.38
CA ALA A 295 2.11 -6.15 -17.09
C ALA A 295 1.28 -7.19 -16.34
N TYR A 296 0.09 -6.80 -15.91
CA TYR A 296 -0.79 -7.64 -15.10
C TYR A 296 -2.23 -7.59 -15.59
N LEU A 297 -2.98 -8.66 -15.29
CA LEU A 297 -4.39 -8.76 -15.67
C LEU A 297 -5.22 -8.01 -14.62
N VAL A 298 -5.94 -6.96 -15.01
CA VAL A 298 -6.94 -6.34 -14.13
C VAL A 298 -8.16 -7.27 -14.12
N ASN A 299 -8.36 -8.01 -13.04
CA ASN A 299 -9.35 -9.09 -12.96
C ASN A 299 -10.14 -9.04 -11.64
N CYS A 300 -10.91 -7.97 -11.47
CA CYS A 300 -11.73 -7.78 -10.28
C CYS A 300 -13.23 -7.67 -10.61
N GLU A 301 -14.08 -7.94 -9.63
CA GLU A 301 -15.54 -7.77 -9.72
C GLU A 301 -15.93 -6.29 -9.56
N GLY A 302 -15.23 -5.41 -10.25
CA GLY A 302 -15.45 -3.97 -10.22
C GLY A 302 -15.19 -3.36 -11.60
N THR A 303 -15.60 -2.09 -11.74
CA THR A 303 -15.44 -1.32 -12.99
C THR A 303 -14.33 -0.28 -12.89
N PHE A 304 -13.57 -0.26 -11.79
CA PHE A 304 -12.56 0.75 -11.50
C PHE A 304 -11.36 0.17 -10.75
N ALA A 305 -10.14 0.47 -11.19
CA ALA A 305 -8.91 0.06 -10.54
C ALA A 305 -7.85 1.17 -10.56
N TYR A 306 -7.13 1.35 -9.46
CA TYR A 306 -5.90 2.14 -9.46
C TYR A 306 -4.73 1.26 -9.86
N LEU A 307 -3.87 1.76 -10.72
CA LEU A 307 -2.79 0.97 -11.31
C LEU A 307 -1.48 1.17 -10.55
N PHE A 308 -0.98 2.40 -10.56
CA PHE A 308 0.27 2.81 -9.94
C PHE A 308 0.32 4.33 -9.87
N GLY A 309 1.34 4.87 -9.21
CA GLY A 309 1.58 6.29 -9.15
C GLY A 309 3.03 6.67 -9.43
N ILE A 310 3.30 7.96 -9.42
CA ILE A 310 4.64 8.54 -9.51
C ILE A 310 4.74 9.60 -8.41
N ASP A 311 5.80 9.54 -7.61
CA ASP A 311 6.25 10.63 -6.77
C ASP A 311 7.17 11.53 -7.59
N LEU A 312 6.67 12.73 -7.94
CA LEU A 312 7.39 13.67 -8.80
C LEU A 312 8.59 14.30 -8.10
N PHE A 313 8.59 14.35 -6.76
CA PHE A 313 9.71 14.92 -6.03
C PHE A 313 10.93 13.99 -6.04
N THR A 314 10.72 12.70 -5.78
CA THR A 314 11.80 11.70 -5.77
C THR A 314 12.06 11.07 -7.13
N ASN A 315 11.20 11.32 -8.13
CA ASN A 315 11.20 10.66 -9.45
C ASN A 315 11.06 9.14 -9.35
N GLU A 316 10.19 8.69 -8.45
CA GLU A 316 9.97 7.27 -8.21
C GLU A 316 8.58 6.85 -8.65
N PHE A 317 8.52 5.73 -9.35
CA PHE A 317 7.28 5.01 -9.57
C PHE A 317 6.85 4.34 -8.26
N VAL A 318 5.55 4.36 -7.94
CA VAL A 318 4.98 3.76 -6.73
C VAL A 318 3.92 2.73 -7.12
N TRP A 319 4.11 1.48 -6.71
CA TRP A 319 3.18 0.40 -7.03
C TRP A 319 1.92 0.46 -6.17
N LEU A 320 0.74 0.48 -6.83
CA LEU A 320 -0.56 0.56 -6.14
C LEU A 320 -1.43 -0.68 -6.37
N ASN A 321 -1.72 -1.06 -7.63
CA ASN A 321 -2.50 -2.24 -7.99
C ASN A 321 -3.69 -2.50 -7.05
N VAL A 322 -4.67 -1.58 -7.06
CA VAL A 322 -5.82 -1.60 -6.15
C VAL A 322 -7.11 -1.75 -6.94
N ALA A 323 -7.75 -2.92 -6.81
CA ALA A 323 -9.15 -3.07 -7.19
C ALA A 323 -10.05 -2.28 -6.23
N LYS A 324 -10.72 -1.23 -6.73
CA LYS A 324 -11.53 -0.34 -5.91
C LYS A 324 -12.99 -0.77 -5.97
N ASN A 325 -13.64 -0.85 -4.80
CA ASN A 325 -15.10 -0.92 -4.76
C ASN A 325 -15.65 0.45 -5.18
N SER A 326 -15.91 0.61 -6.47
CA SER A 326 -16.48 1.80 -7.08
C SER A 326 -17.24 1.40 -8.34
N LYS A 327 -18.30 2.16 -8.63
CA LYS A 327 -19.04 2.10 -9.90
C LYS A 327 -18.78 3.32 -10.77
N SER A 328 -17.75 4.12 -10.44
CA SER A 328 -17.34 5.27 -11.24
C SER A 328 -17.03 4.82 -12.66
N ARG A 329 -17.75 5.40 -13.63
CA ARG A 329 -17.54 5.19 -15.07
C ARG A 329 -16.63 6.25 -15.68
N VAL A 330 -16.26 7.25 -14.91
CA VAL A 330 -15.33 8.30 -15.30
C VAL A 330 -14.33 8.49 -14.18
N ALA A 331 -13.13 8.87 -14.58
CA ALA A 331 -12.13 9.42 -13.69
C ALA A 331 -12.67 10.66 -12.94
N GLY A 332 -12.13 10.96 -11.75
CA GLY A 332 -12.22 12.30 -11.16
C GLY A 332 -13.30 12.50 -10.10
N ASP A 333 -14.17 11.52 -9.86
CA ASP A 333 -15.25 11.65 -8.85
C ASP A 333 -14.92 11.02 -7.49
N THR A 334 -13.82 10.27 -7.38
CA THR A 334 -13.44 9.57 -6.15
C THR A 334 -12.38 10.34 -5.38
N ASN A 335 -12.52 10.49 -4.05
CA ASN A 335 -11.42 10.99 -3.23
C ASN A 335 -10.24 9.99 -3.27
N LEU A 336 -9.07 10.48 -3.66
CA LEU A 336 -7.86 9.70 -3.92
C LEU A 336 -6.83 9.80 -2.79
N SER A 337 -7.07 10.66 -1.80
CA SER A 337 -6.04 10.98 -0.82
C SER A 337 -5.59 9.70 -0.11
N PHE A 338 -6.47 8.74 0.19
CA PHE A 338 -6.08 7.47 0.86
C PHE A 338 -4.93 6.70 0.19
N LEU A 339 -4.64 6.97 -1.08
CA LEU A 339 -3.55 6.35 -1.81
C LEU A 339 -2.18 6.90 -1.39
N THR A 340 -2.09 8.14 -0.89
CA THR A 340 -0.83 8.75 -0.45
C THR A 340 -0.19 7.97 0.70
N ASP A 341 -1.01 7.32 1.55
CA ASP A 341 -0.51 6.43 2.60
C ASP A 341 0.42 5.32 2.04
N TYR A 342 0.19 4.88 0.79
CA TYR A 342 1.03 3.86 0.15
C TYR A 342 2.38 4.40 -0.31
N PHE A 343 2.52 5.71 -0.51
CA PHE A 343 3.75 6.33 -0.97
C PHE A 343 4.82 6.34 0.14
N HIS A 344 4.40 6.27 1.41
CA HIS A 344 5.29 6.37 2.57
C HIS A 344 5.53 5.03 3.28
N LEU A 345 5.09 3.91 2.72
CA LEU A 345 5.25 2.62 3.40
C LEU A 345 6.72 2.22 3.59
N THR A 346 7.54 2.41 2.55
CA THR A 346 8.97 2.06 2.61
C THR A 346 9.77 2.90 3.61
N ASP A 347 9.26 4.09 3.96
CA ASP A 347 9.87 4.97 4.96
C ASP A 347 9.69 4.43 6.39
N VAL A 348 8.61 3.67 6.63
CA VAL A 348 8.32 3.05 7.93
C VAL A 348 9.01 1.69 8.05
N MET A 349 8.79 0.83 7.08
CA MET A 349 9.37 -0.52 7.05
C MET A 349 9.40 -1.04 5.62
N ASN A 350 10.58 -1.43 5.16
CA ASN A 350 10.81 -2.04 3.86
C ASN A 350 11.42 -3.44 4.03
N MET A 351 11.64 -4.14 2.91
CA MET A 351 12.26 -5.46 2.93
C MET A 351 13.65 -5.43 3.56
N TYR A 352 14.46 -4.39 3.30
CA TYR A 352 15.80 -4.30 3.89
C TYR A 352 15.73 -4.28 5.42
N ASP A 353 14.88 -3.43 5.99
CA ASP A 353 14.72 -3.32 7.44
C ASP A 353 14.18 -4.61 8.06
N PHE A 354 13.18 -5.22 7.44
CA PHE A 354 12.55 -6.45 7.92
C PHE A 354 13.55 -7.62 7.98
N PHE A 355 14.31 -7.84 6.91
CA PHE A 355 15.31 -8.90 6.87
C PHE A 355 16.52 -8.58 7.75
N SER A 356 16.86 -7.30 7.92
CA SER A 356 17.91 -6.88 8.87
C SER A 356 17.53 -7.20 10.32
N MET A 357 16.26 -7.03 10.70
CA MET A 357 15.76 -7.43 12.03
C MET A 357 15.81 -8.94 12.25
N MET A 358 15.79 -9.74 11.18
CA MET A 358 15.78 -11.20 11.25
C MET A 358 17.17 -11.85 11.23
N ALA A 359 18.17 -11.17 10.68
CA ALA A 359 19.50 -11.71 10.47
C ALA A 359 20.25 -11.91 11.81
N GLU A 360 20.88 -13.07 11.99
CA GLU A 360 21.93 -13.24 13.01
C GLU A 360 23.14 -12.37 12.65
N LYS A 361 23.48 -12.33 11.36
CA LYS A 361 24.57 -11.50 10.84
C LYS A 361 24.30 -11.07 9.42
N ILE A 362 24.44 -9.77 9.14
CA ILE A 362 24.44 -9.27 7.77
C ILE A 362 25.85 -9.47 7.17
N VAL A 363 25.92 -10.00 5.96
CA VAL A 363 27.16 -10.20 5.20
C VAL A 363 27.13 -9.41 3.90
N GLU A 364 28.26 -8.85 3.51
CA GLU A 364 28.40 -8.07 2.26
C GLU A 364 28.57 -8.95 1.02
N ASP A 365 29.03 -10.20 1.20
CA ASP A 365 29.29 -11.14 0.12
C ASP A 365 28.17 -12.19 0.06
N PRO A 366 27.36 -12.21 -1.01
CA PRO A 366 26.29 -13.20 -1.19
C PRO A 366 26.78 -14.65 -1.15
N MET A 367 28.06 -14.91 -1.47
CA MET A 367 28.65 -16.25 -1.40
C MET A 367 28.87 -16.74 0.04
N LYS A 368 28.71 -15.87 1.04
CA LYS A 368 28.84 -16.19 2.47
C LYS A 368 27.50 -16.20 3.21
N ALA A 369 26.40 -16.02 2.48
CA ALA A 369 25.07 -15.89 3.05
C ALA A 369 24.31 -17.22 3.00
N ASP A 370 23.60 -17.52 4.08
CA ASP A 370 22.62 -18.61 4.14
C ASP A 370 21.32 -18.18 3.44
N VAL A 371 20.98 -16.88 3.51
CA VAL A 371 19.83 -16.27 2.83
C VAL A 371 20.25 -15.05 2.02
N VAL A 372 19.81 -14.96 0.77
CA VAL A 372 20.11 -13.85 -0.16
C VAL A 372 18.80 -13.17 -0.54
N VAL A 373 18.65 -11.91 -0.17
CA VAL A 373 17.46 -11.08 -0.45
C VAL A 373 17.82 -10.03 -1.50
N THR A 374 17.26 -10.13 -2.71
CA THR A 374 17.68 -9.31 -3.87
C THR A 374 16.61 -9.23 -4.97
N ASP A 375 16.62 -8.14 -5.74
CA ASP A 375 15.76 -7.86 -6.91
C ASP A 375 16.39 -8.27 -8.24
N HIS A 376 17.64 -8.74 -8.26
CA HIS A 376 18.34 -9.11 -9.49
C HIS A 376 19.19 -10.38 -9.36
N GLU A 377 19.62 -10.96 -10.47
CA GLU A 377 20.47 -12.14 -10.43
C GLU A 377 21.81 -11.84 -9.74
N VAL A 378 22.08 -12.56 -8.66
CA VAL A 378 23.30 -12.46 -7.86
C VAL A 378 23.89 -13.85 -7.73
N LYS A 379 25.22 -13.97 -7.86
CA LYS A 379 25.92 -15.24 -7.64
C LYS A 379 25.95 -15.56 -6.15
N CYS A 380 25.41 -16.71 -5.76
CA CYS A 380 25.45 -17.23 -4.40
C CYS A 380 25.79 -18.72 -4.42
N THR A 381 25.93 -19.33 -3.24
CA THR A 381 26.15 -20.77 -3.13
C THR A 381 24.88 -21.54 -3.51
N GLU A 382 25.00 -22.80 -3.93
CA GLU A 382 23.84 -23.65 -4.26
C GLU A 382 22.95 -23.94 -3.04
N GLU A 383 23.49 -23.83 -1.83
CA GLU A 383 22.78 -24.04 -0.57
C GLU A 383 22.04 -22.78 -0.08
N SER A 384 22.39 -21.60 -0.61
CA SER A 384 21.80 -20.32 -0.21
C SER A 384 20.33 -20.24 -0.61
N GLN A 385 19.45 -19.89 0.34
CA GLN A 385 18.06 -19.59 0.03
C GLN A 385 17.94 -18.21 -0.61
N ILE A 386 17.37 -18.12 -1.82
CA ILE A 386 17.09 -16.84 -2.48
C ILE A 386 15.65 -16.42 -2.20
N ILE A 387 15.48 -15.16 -1.77
CA ILE A 387 14.20 -14.49 -1.59
C ILE A 387 14.16 -13.26 -2.50
N ARG A 388 13.15 -13.24 -3.39
CA ARG A 388 12.89 -12.14 -4.33
C ARG A 388 11.83 -11.19 -3.79
N GLU A 389 11.83 -9.97 -4.33
CA GLU A 389 10.83 -8.95 -4.05
C GLU A 389 9.40 -9.42 -4.37
N TYR A 390 9.24 -10.35 -5.31
CA TYR A 390 7.97 -10.95 -5.69
C TYR A 390 7.64 -12.27 -4.98
N ASP A 391 8.51 -12.77 -4.10
CA ASP A 391 8.28 -14.03 -3.36
C ASP A 391 7.31 -13.82 -2.18
N PHE A 392 6.11 -13.30 -2.45
CA PHE A 392 5.16 -12.86 -1.42
C PHE A 392 4.83 -13.96 -0.43
N GLU A 393 4.61 -15.20 -0.89
CA GLU A 393 4.28 -16.32 -0.02
C GLU A 393 5.45 -16.66 0.93
N LYS A 394 6.70 -16.66 0.45
CA LYS A 394 7.87 -16.89 1.31
C LYS A 394 7.98 -15.79 2.37
N ILE A 395 7.82 -14.54 1.96
CA ILE A 395 7.91 -13.39 2.86
C ILE A 395 6.77 -13.43 3.91
N ARG A 396 5.55 -13.78 3.50
CA ARG A 396 4.41 -13.92 4.41
C ARG A 396 4.58 -15.06 5.41
N MET A 397 5.15 -16.19 5.00
CA MET A 397 5.48 -17.28 5.92
C MET A 397 6.46 -16.84 7.02
N LEU A 398 7.37 -15.90 6.74
CA LEU A 398 8.26 -15.34 7.76
C LEU A 398 7.54 -14.39 8.73
N MET A 399 6.38 -13.85 8.35
CA MET A 399 5.51 -13.04 9.22
C MET A 399 4.56 -13.88 10.05
N GLU A 400 4.40 -15.16 9.72
CA GLU A 400 3.67 -16.11 10.54
C GLU A 400 4.59 -16.63 11.66
N ASP A 401 4.01 -16.83 12.84
CA ASP A 401 4.74 -17.44 13.95
C ASP A 401 5.07 -18.88 13.57
N ALA A 402 6.33 -19.28 13.74
CA ALA A 402 6.70 -20.68 13.63
C ALA A 402 5.89 -21.47 14.67
N LYS A 403 5.07 -22.42 14.21
CA LYS A 403 4.28 -23.29 15.08
C LYS A 403 5.16 -24.15 15.97
#